data_AF-A0A2G2LXY1-F1
#
_entry.id   AF-A0A2G2LXY1-F1
#
_cell.length_a   1.000
_cell.length_b   1.000
_cell.length_c   1.000
_cell.angle_alpha   90.00
_cell.angle_beta   90.00
_cell.angle_gamma   90.00
#
_symmetry.space_group_name_H-M   'P 1'
#
loop_
_entity.id
_entity.type
_entity.pdbx_description
1 polymer ?
#
loop_
_entity_poly.entity_id
_entity_poly.type
_entity_poly.pdbx_seq_one_letter_code
_entity_poly.pdbx_strand_id
1 'polypeptide(L)'
;MSDDNMESIRGSGNVYADFNDPDAQTKYMKAYLAANIIAVLDSQKLTGRDAAKRTGITAADISRIRNADLGRFTLDRLVRVLGCLGQRVEIQVHEAA
;
A
#
# COMPACT_ATOMS: atom_id res chain seq x y z
N MET A 1 26.05 6.61 28.02
CA MET A 1 25.50 5.95 26.82
C MET A 1 26.65 5.87 25.85
N SER A 2 27.12 4.67 25.54
CA SER A 2 28.24 4.51 24.61
C SER A 2 27.78 4.96 23.23
N ASP A 3 28.53 5.85 22.59
CA ASP A 3 28.34 6.26 21.20
C ASP A 3 28.60 5.04 20.32
N ASP A 4 27.56 4.26 20.10
CA ASP A 4 27.56 3.21 19.10
C ASP A 4 27.52 3.92 17.74
N ASN A 5 28.62 3.85 16.99
CA ASN A 5 28.77 4.48 15.68
C ASN A 5 27.87 3.72 14.68
N MET A 6 26.57 3.98 14.73
CA MET A 6 25.57 3.34 13.89
C MET A 6 25.66 3.95 12.50
N GLU A 7 26.23 3.19 11.56
CA GLU A 7 26.33 3.59 10.17
C GLU A 7 24.92 3.70 9.54
N SER A 8 24.59 4.88 9.02
CA SER A 8 23.33 5.12 8.34
C SER A 8 23.46 4.74 6.86
N ILE A 9 22.69 3.76 6.41
CA ILE A 9 22.67 3.31 5.02
C ILE A 9 21.43 3.87 4.32
N ARG A 10 21.61 4.38 3.10
CA ARG A 10 20.49 4.84 2.27
C ARG A 10 19.72 3.63 1.70
N GLY A 11 18.45 3.50 2.03
CA GLY A 11 17.58 2.44 1.49
C GLY A 11 17.32 2.58 -0.01
N SER A 12 16.97 1.46 -0.66
CA SER A 12 16.72 1.39 -2.11
C SER A 12 15.42 2.08 -2.54
N GLY A 13 14.56 2.43 -1.58
CA GLY A 13 13.19 2.89 -1.81
C GLY A 13 12.18 1.74 -1.78
N ASN A 14 12.63 0.49 -1.77
CA ASN A 14 11.81 -0.67 -1.45
C ASN A 14 12.30 -1.30 -0.14
N VAL A 15 11.65 -0.95 0.97
CA VAL A 15 12.01 -1.47 2.30
C VAL A 15 12.01 -3.00 2.36
N TYR A 16 11.12 -3.67 1.63
CA TYR A 16 11.09 -5.14 1.61
C TYR A 16 12.33 -5.72 0.93
N ALA A 17 12.83 -5.06 -0.12
CA ALA A 17 14.06 -5.48 -0.80
C ALA A 17 15.28 -5.22 0.08
N ASP A 18 15.29 -4.12 0.81
CA ASP A 18 16.36 -3.80 1.78
C ASP A 18 16.49 -4.87 2.87
N PHE A 19 15.40 -5.58 3.18
CA PHE A 19 15.36 -6.72 4.11
C PHE A 19 15.42 -8.10 3.42
N ASN A 20 15.77 -8.18 2.13
CA ASN A 20 15.85 -9.42 1.35
C ASN A 20 14.56 -10.26 1.37
N ASP A 21 13.40 -9.62 1.40
CA ASP A 21 12.12 -10.31 1.33
C ASP A 21 11.92 -10.93 -0.07
N PRO A 22 11.66 -12.24 -0.20
CA PRO A 22 11.50 -12.89 -1.51
C PRO A 22 10.30 -12.33 -2.30
N ASP A 23 9.30 -11.76 -1.61
CA ASP A 23 8.11 -11.15 -2.21
C ASP A 23 8.21 -9.62 -2.29
N ALA A 24 9.42 -9.06 -2.17
CA ALA A 24 9.64 -7.63 -1.99
C ALA A 24 8.90 -6.74 -3.01
N GLN A 25 8.93 -7.10 -4.29
CA GLN A 25 8.22 -6.34 -5.33
C GLN A 25 6.71 -6.34 -5.11
N THR A 26 6.11 -7.52 -4.90
CA THR A 26 4.67 -7.66 -4.70
C THR A 26 4.20 -6.96 -3.42
N LYS A 27 4.95 -7.11 -2.31
CA LYS A 27 4.64 -6.44 -1.04
C LYS A 27 4.74 -4.92 -1.16
N TYR A 28 5.78 -4.42 -1.84
CA TYR A 28 5.93 -3.00 -2.14
C TYR A 28 4.76 -2.47 -2.96
N MET A 29 4.38 -3.15 -4.06
CA MET A 29 3.25 -2.73 -4.89
C MET A 29 1.93 -2.70 -4.08
N LYS A 30 1.67 -3.70 -3.24
CA LYS A 30 0.49 -3.70 -2.37
C LYS A 30 0.52 -2.51 -1.40
N ALA A 31 1.64 -2.29 -0.73
CA ALA A 31 1.81 -1.19 0.22
C ALA A 31 1.62 0.18 -0.47
N TYR A 32 2.17 0.34 -1.67
CA TYR A 32 2.04 1.56 -2.46
C TYR A 32 0.59 1.83 -2.88
N LEU A 33 -0.12 0.80 -3.39
CA LEU A 33 -1.55 0.94 -3.72
C LEU A 33 -2.39 1.23 -2.47
N ALA A 34 -2.11 0.57 -1.35
CA ALA A 34 -2.81 0.80 -0.08
C ALA A 34 -2.59 2.23 0.44
N ALA A 35 -1.37 2.75 0.37
CA ALA A 35 -1.06 4.14 0.74
C ALA A 35 -1.86 5.14 -0.09
N ASN A 36 -1.98 4.90 -1.41
CA ASN A 36 -2.82 5.71 -2.29
C ASN A 36 -4.32 5.61 -1.92
N ILE A 37 -4.81 4.42 -1.55
CA ILE A 37 -6.19 4.27 -1.06
C ILE A 37 -6.39 5.11 0.20
N ILE A 38 -5.50 4.99 1.19
CA ILE A 38 -5.57 5.74 2.45
C ILE A 38 -5.60 7.24 2.17
N ALA A 39 -4.69 7.75 1.33
CA ALA A 39 -4.63 9.15 0.97
C ALA A 39 -5.95 9.66 0.35
N VAL A 40 -6.58 8.86 -0.51
CA VAL A 40 -7.87 9.22 -1.11
C VAL A 40 -9.01 9.19 -0.09
N LEU A 41 -9.03 8.19 0.80
CA LEU A 41 -10.01 8.12 1.88
C LEU A 41 -9.89 9.34 2.81
N ASP A 42 -8.68 9.78 3.12
CA ASP A 42 -8.41 10.90 4.01
C ASP A 42 -8.73 12.25 3.36
N SER A 43 -8.31 12.46 2.11
CA SER A 43 -8.61 13.69 1.35
C SER A 43 -10.11 13.90 1.17
N GLN A 44 -10.87 12.82 0.97
CA GLN A 44 -12.33 12.86 0.82
C GLN A 44 -13.08 12.72 2.16
N LYS A 45 -12.35 12.62 3.29
CA LYS A 45 -12.89 12.47 4.66
C LYS A 45 -13.89 11.32 4.77
N LEU A 46 -13.64 10.22 4.07
CA LEU A 46 -14.53 9.06 4.05
C LEU A 46 -14.39 8.25 5.33
N THR A 47 -15.52 8.04 6.02
CA THR A 47 -15.60 7.06 7.10
C THR A 47 -15.43 5.65 6.52
N GLY A 48 -15.05 4.67 7.36
CA GLY A 48 -14.95 3.27 6.91
C GLY A 48 -16.26 2.73 6.35
N ARG A 49 -17.42 3.22 6.82
CA ARG A 49 -18.75 2.82 6.32
C ARG A 49 -19.07 3.45 4.97
N ASP A 50 -18.74 4.72 4.77
CA ASP A 50 -18.99 5.40 3.49
C ASP A 50 -18.05 4.89 2.41
N ALA A 51 -16.79 4.64 2.77
CA ALA A 51 -15.82 3.97 1.91
C ALA A 51 -16.32 2.58 1.48
N ALA A 52 -16.82 1.77 2.42
CA ALA A 52 -17.39 0.45 2.13
C ALA A 52 -18.56 0.52 1.15
N LYS A 53 -19.50 1.47 1.34
CA LYS A 53 -20.63 1.67 0.41
C LYS A 53 -20.15 2.06 -0.99
N ARG A 54 -19.11 2.89 -1.09
CA ARG A 54 -18.60 3.39 -2.38
C ARG A 54 -17.79 2.35 -3.14
N THR A 55 -16.99 1.55 -2.44
CA THR A 55 -16.05 0.59 -3.06
C THR A 55 -16.60 -0.82 -3.15
N GLY A 56 -17.71 -1.12 -2.46
CA GLY A 56 -18.33 -2.44 -2.42
C GLY A 56 -17.59 -3.47 -1.58
N ILE A 57 -16.52 -3.08 -0.86
CA ILE A 57 -15.83 -3.96 0.10
C ILE A 57 -16.34 -3.72 1.52
N THR A 58 -16.00 -4.62 2.44
CA THR A 58 -16.45 -4.49 3.83
C THR A 58 -15.73 -3.35 4.56
N ALA A 59 -16.38 -2.74 5.57
CA ALA A 59 -15.73 -1.75 6.43
C ALA A 59 -14.53 -2.36 7.20
N ALA A 60 -14.56 -3.67 7.49
CA ALA A 60 -13.44 -4.40 8.07
C ALA A 60 -12.24 -4.45 7.11
N ASP A 61 -12.48 -4.64 5.81
CA ASP A 61 -11.42 -4.60 4.81
C ASP A 61 -10.84 -3.19 4.63
N ILE A 62 -11.68 -2.15 4.68
CA ILE A 62 -11.19 -0.76 4.71
C ILE A 62 -10.28 -0.53 5.92
N SER A 63 -10.66 -1.02 7.09
CA SER A 63 -9.83 -0.93 8.31
C SER A 63 -8.48 -1.62 8.14
N ARG A 64 -8.46 -2.82 7.53
CA ARG A 64 -7.21 -3.55 7.26
C ARG A 64 -6.29 -2.82 6.30
N ILE A 65 -6.84 -2.23 5.24
CA ILE A 65 -6.06 -1.39 4.32
C ILE A 65 -5.43 -0.22 5.08
N ARG A 66 -6.20 0.49 5.92
CA ARG A 66 -5.70 1.58 6.77
C ARG A 66 -4.58 1.16 7.73
N ASN A 67 -4.64 -0.07 8.22
CA ASN A 67 -3.63 -0.64 9.12
C ASN A 67 -2.50 -1.40 8.40
N ALA A 68 -2.44 -1.32 7.06
CA ALA A 68 -1.49 -2.07 6.24
C ALA A 68 -1.50 -3.60 6.47
N ASP A 69 -2.62 -4.18 6.92
CA ASP A 69 -2.85 -5.63 6.93
C ASP A 69 -3.26 -6.10 5.51
N LEU A 70 -2.25 -6.23 4.64
CA LEU A 70 -2.43 -6.46 3.20
C LEU A 70 -2.30 -7.93 2.79
N GLY A 71 -2.07 -8.85 3.73
CA GLY A 71 -1.76 -10.27 3.43
C GLY A 71 -2.83 -10.95 2.57
N ARG A 72 -4.10 -10.66 2.83
CA ARG A 72 -5.26 -11.23 2.11
C ARG A 72 -5.63 -10.51 0.81
N PHE A 73 -5.03 -9.36 0.52
CA PHE A 73 -5.41 -8.53 -0.62
C PHE A 73 -4.55 -8.88 -1.83
N THR A 74 -5.18 -9.07 -2.98
CA THR A 74 -4.49 -9.14 -4.27
C THR A 74 -4.26 -7.73 -4.81
N LEU A 75 -3.31 -7.58 -5.75
CA LEU A 75 -3.09 -6.29 -6.43
C LEU A 75 -4.35 -5.85 -7.19
N ASP A 76 -4.99 -6.74 -7.96
CA ASP A 76 -6.26 -6.48 -8.65
C ASP A 76 -7.34 -5.93 -7.69
N ARG A 77 -7.47 -6.51 -6.49
CA ARG A 77 -8.45 -6.04 -5.51
C ARG A 77 -8.17 -4.60 -5.06
N LEU A 78 -6.91 -4.24 -4.83
CA LEU A 78 -6.52 -2.87 -4.46
C LEU A 78 -6.71 -1.89 -5.62
N VAL A 79 -6.39 -2.29 -6.85
CA VAL A 79 -6.62 -1.50 -8.07
C VAL A 79 -8.11 -1.22 -8.27
N ARG A 80 -8.99 -2.21 -8.08
CA ARG A 80 -10.44 -2.00 -8.16
C ARG A 80 -10.95 -1.01 -7.11
N VAL A 81 -10.44 -1.08 -5.87
CA VAL A 81 -10.80 -0.13 -4.81
C VAL A 81 -10.42 1.30 -5.22
N LEU A 82 -9.21 1.50 -5.76
CA LEU A 82 -8.78 2.79 -6.31
C LEU A 82 -9.71 3.28 -7.42
N GLY A 83 -10.10 2.39 -8.34
CA GLY A 83 -11.08 2.68 -9.40
C GLY A 83 -12.42 3.20 -8.85
N CYS A 84 -12.98 2.52 -7.84
CA CYS A 84 -14.22 2.97 -7.18
C CYS A 84 -14.08 4.31 -6.44
N LEU A 85 -12.86 4.64 -5.99
CA LEU A 85 -12.54 5.93 -5.38
C LEU A 85 -12.25 7.03 -6.41
N GLY A 86 -12.42 6.75 -7.70
CA GLY A 86 -12.25 7.70 -8.80
C GLY A 86 -10.78 7.89 -9.22
N GLN A 87 -9.92 6.93 -8.89
CA GLN A 87 -8.52 6.94 -9.31
C GLN A 87 -8.32 6.10 -10.57
N ARG A 88 -7.36 6.50 -11.41
CA ARG A 88 -6.86 5.71 -12.54
C ARG A 88 -5.50 5.16 -12.16
N VAL A 89 -5.31 3.86 -12.31
CA VAL A 89 -4.02 3.19 -12.06
C VAL A 89 -3.37 2.89 -13.40
N GLU A 90 -2.10 3.26 -13.55
CA GLU A 90 -1.26 2.93 -14.70
C GLU A 90 -0.07 2.11 -14.20
N ILE A 91 0.32 1.09 -14.97
CA ILE A 91 1.41 0.18 -14.63
C ILE A 91 2.51 0.37 -15.66
N GLN A 92 3.72 0.64 -15.19
CA GLN A 92 4.93 0.67 -15.99
C GLN A 92 5.82 -0.49 -15.57
N VAL A 93 6.42 -1.16 -16.56
CA VAL A 93 7.34 -2.28 -16.36
C VAL A 93 8.68 -1.88 -16.94
N HIS A 94 9.74 -2.14 -16.18
CA HIS A 94 11.12 -1.87 -16.57
C HIS A 94 11.92 -3.18 -16.56
N GLU A 95 12.99 -3.23 -17.34
CA GLU A 95 13.94 -4.35 -17.27
C GLU A 95 14.56 -4.41 -15.87
N ALA A 96 14.73 -5.63 -15.35
CA ALA A 96 15.45 -5.84 -14.11
C ALA A 96 16.93 -5.53 -14.36
N ALA A 97 17.48 -4.59 -13.59
CA ALA A 97 18.90 -4.26 -13.59
C ALA A 97 19.73 -5.37 -12.92
#